data_AF-A0A8T2XPV0-F1
#
_entry.id   AF-A0A8T2XPV0-F1
#
_cell.length_a   1.000
_cell.length_b   1.000
_cell.length_c   1.000
_cell.angle_alpha   90.00
_cell.angle_beta   90.00
_cell.angle_gamma   90.00
#
_symmetry.space_group_name_H-M   'P 1'
#
loop_
_entity.id
_entity.type
_entity.pdbx_description
1 polymer ?
#
loop_
_entity_poly.entity_id
_entity_poly.type
_entity_poly.pdbx_seq_one_letter_code
_entity_poly.pdbx_strand_id
1 'polypeptide(L)'
;MQFILNSSSSFRARSDCPFVAPPFPLLTNFRSGAKFEREKRMKIPWWVVSLAYVALVAASSSQDPHLSSARVVFQTNYGDIEFGFFPSVAPQTVDHIFKLVRLGCYNTNHFFRVDKGFVAQVADVVGGRSAPMNEEQIKEAKKTVVGEFSDVKHVRGILSMGRFEDPNSAQSSFSMLLGNAPHLDGHVC
;
A
#
# COMPACT_ATOMS: atom_id res chain seq x y z
N MET A 1 1.50 -1.35 -20.32
CA MET A 1 0.55 -0.51 -21.08
C MET A 1 -0.80 -1.19 -20.96
N GLN A 2 -1.60 -0.75 -19.99
CA GLN A 2 -2.97 -1.26 -19.84
C GLN A 2 -3.85 -0.01 -19.70
N PHE A 3 -4.32 0.46 -20.85
CA PHE A 3 -5.27 1.56 -20.98
C PHE A 3 -6.67 1.06 -20.61
N ILE A 4 -7.43 1.81 -19.81
CA ILE A 4 -8.88 1.64 -19.72
C ILE A 4 -9.55 3.02 -19.69
N LEU A 5 -10.26 3.32 -20.78
CA LEU A 5 -11.17 4.46 -20.91
C LEU A 5 -12.47 4.21 -20.12
N ASN A 6 -12.92 5.27 -19.45
CA ASN A 6 -14.31 5.78 -19.43
C ASN A 6 -15.14 5.71 -18.13
N SER A 7 -15.64 6.90 -17.77
CA SER A 7 -17.01 7.25 -17.36
C SER A 7 -17.57 6.89 -15.98
N SER A 8 -17.72 7.98 -15.20
CA SER A 8 -18.93 8.41 -14.47
C SER A 8 -19.29 7.85 -13.08
N SER A 9 -19.60 8.82 -12.20
CA SER A 9 -20.65 8.87 -11.16
C SER A 9 -20.24 8.94 -9.67
N SER A 10 -20.48 10.15 -9.16
CA SER A 10 -20.71 10.65 -7.79
C SER A 10 -21.27 9.68 -6.74
N PHE A 11 -20.76 9.75 -5.50
CA PHE A 11 -21.60 9.60 -4.30
C PHE A 11 -21.00 10.32 -3.07
N ARG A 12 -21.88 10.89 -2.23
CA ARG A 12 -21.63 11.84 -1.12
C ARG A 12 -22.46 11.38 0.09
N ALA A 13 -21.90 11.35 1.31
CA ALA A 13 -22.59 11.47 2.62
C ALA A 13 -21.59 11.26 3.79
N ARG A 14 -21.34 12.25 4.67
CA ARG A 14 -21.96 12.53 6.02
C ARG A 14 -21.68 11.44 7.07
N SER A 15 -20.86 11.64 8.11
CA SER A 15 -20.88 12.54 9.28
C SER A 15 -21.64 11.98 10.51
N ASP A 16 -20.85 11.73 11.56
CA ASP A 16 -21.11 11.84 13.01
C ASP A 16 -22.14 10.95 13.74
N CYS A 17 -21.64 10.28 14.78
CA CYS A 17 -22.35 9.95 16.04
C CYS A 17 -21.34 9.61 17.15
N PRO A 18 -21.33 10.29 18.32
CA PRO A 18 -20.62 9.85 19.53
C PRO A 18 -21.58 9.14 20.50
N PHE A 19 -21.14 8.04 21.12
CA PHE A 19 -21.92 7.29 22.12
C PHE A 19 -21.33 7.48 23.53
N VAL A 20 -22.19 7.94 24.44
CA VAL A 20 -21.92 8.22 25.86
C VAL A 20 -22.27 6.99 26.71
N ALA A 21 -21.43 6.64 27.69
CA ALA A 21 -21.65 5.54 28.62
C ALA A 21 -22.43 5.98 29.90
N PRO A 22 -23.34 5.16 30.44
CA PRO A 22 -24.02 5.44 31.71
C PRO A 22 -23.32 4.81 32.96
N PRO A 23 -23.68 5.28 34.19
CA PRO A 23 -22.95 5.00 35.43
C PRO A 23 -23.41 3.74 36.19
N PHE A 24 -22.49 3.16 36.97
CA PHE A 24 -22.71 2.01 37.84
C PHE A 24 -23.42 2.35 39.16
N PRO A 25 -24.34 1.50 39.66
CA PRO A 25 -24.77 1.53 41.06
C PRO A 25 -24.07 0.46 41.90
N LEU A 26 -23.67 0.86 43.10
CA LEU A 26 -23.28 0.01 44.23
C LEU A 26 -24.51 -0.70 44.78
N LEU A 27 -24.44 -2.03 44.97
CA LEU A 27 -25.34 -2.74 45.88
C LEU A 27 -24.63 -3.84 46.66
N THR A 28 -25.11 -3.96 47.88
CA THR A 28 -24.62 -4.64 49.06
C THR A 28 -24.95 -6.14 49.11
N ASN A 29 -24.11 -6.87 49.84
CA ASN A 29 -24.26 -8.20 50.43
C ASN A 29 -25.63 -8.91 50.33
N PHE A 30 -25.63 -10.13 49.78
CA PHE A 30 -26.63 -11.15 50.07
C PHE A 30 -25.98 -12.52 50.28
N ARG A 31 -26.61 -13.28 51.18
CA ARG A 31 -26.07 -14.37 51.99
C ARG A 31 -26.31 -15.75 51.37
N SER A 32 -25.31 -16.62 51.56
CA SER A 32 -25.31 -18.10 51.63
C SER A 32 -26.15 -18.95 50.67
N GLY A 33 -25.47 -19.94 50.08
CA GLY A 33 -26.00 -21.31 49.99
C GLY A 33 -26.43 -21.77 48.61
N ALA A 34 -25.48 -21.93 47.69
CA ALA A 34 -25.66 -22.80 46.52
C ALA A 34 -24.61 -23.92 46.58
N LYS A 35 -25.10 -25.15 46.74
CA LYS A 35 -24.34 -26.39 46.76
C LYS A 35 -23.68 -26.53 45.38
N PHE A 36 -22.37 -26.33 45.33
CA PHE A 36 -21.56 -26.37 44.12
C PHE A 36 -21.45 -27.83 43.65
N GLU A 37 -22.33 -28.20 42.72
CA GLU A 37 -22.30 -29.48 42.02
C GLU A 37 -20.97 -29.57 41.27
N ARG A 38 -20.30 -30.71 41.40
CA ARG A 38 -18.92 -30.94 40.99
C ARG A 38 -18.81 -30.82 39.46
N GLU A 39 -18.37 -29.66 38.97
CA GLU A 39 -18.11 -29.37 37.57
C GLU A 39 -17.14 -30.43 37.02
N LYS A 40 -17.62 -31.26 36.08
CA LYS A 40 -16.79 -32.26 35.41
C LYS A 40 -15.80 -31.49 34.55
N ARG A 41 -14.61 -31.25 35.10
CA ARG A 41 -13.44 -30.66 34.45
C ARG A 41 -13.20 -31.41 33.14
N MET A 42 -13.77 -30.91 32.04
CA MET A 42 -13.50 -31.42 30.71
C MET A 42 -12.01 -31.17 30.47
N LYS A 43 -11.22 -32.23 30.60
CA LYS A 43 -9.80 -32.24 30.33
C LYS A 43 -9.65 -32.16 28.81
N ILE A 44 -9.78 -30.96 28.26
CA ILE A 44 -9.51 -30.70 26.84
C ILE A 44 -8.06 -31.11 26.62
N PRO A 45 -7.81 -32.18 25.86
CA PRO A 45 -6.47 -32.70 25.74
C PRO A 45 -5.65 -31.74 24.88
N TRP A 46 -4.36 -31.61 25.20
CA TRP A 46 -3.44 -30.66 24.56
C TRP A 46 -3.45 -30.74 23.03
N TRP A 47 -3.74 -31.92 22.47
CA TRP A 47 -3.85 -32.13 21.02
C TRP A 47 -5.04 -31.41 20.37
N VAL A 48 -6.15 -31.18 21.09
CA VAL A 48 -7.33 -30.43 20.57
C VAL A 48 -7.03 -28.93 20.52
N VAL A 49 -6.30 -28.41 21.51
CA VAL A 49 -5.83 -27.01 21.51
C VAL A 49 -4.80 -26.78 20.39
N SER A 50 -3.89 -27.74 20.16
CA SER A 50 -2.96 -27.71 19.03
C SER A 50 -3.66 -27.77 17.68
N LEU A 51 -4.68 -28.63 17.49
CA LEU A 51 -5.43 -28.70 16.24
C LEU A 51 -6.20 -27.41 15.94
N ALA A 52 -6.78 -26.77 16.96
CA ALA A 52 -7.42 -25.47 16.79
C ALA A 52 -6.42 -24.35 16.43
N TYR A 53 -5.21 -24.40 16.99
CA TYR A 53 -4.13 -23.46 16.64
C TYR A 53 -3.64 -23.66 15.19
N VAL A 54 -3.49 -24.91 14.74
CA VAL A 54 -3.09 -25.23 13.36
C VAL A 54 -4.16 -24.78 12.34
N ALA A 55 -5.44 -24.93 12.67
CA ALA A 55 -6.53 -24.47 11.80
C ALA A 55 -6.62 -22.93 11.71
N LEU A 56 -6.32 -22.21 12.79
CA LEU A 56 -6.34 -20.73 12.80
C LEU A 56 -5.19 -20.14 11.96
N VAL A 57 -4.05 -20.82 11.87
CA VAL A 57 -2.89 -20.37 11.07
C VAL A 57 -3.10 -20.59 9.56
N ALA A 58 -4.00 -21.48 9.15
CA ALA A 58 -4.24 -21.79 7.72
C ALA A 58 -5.16 -20.79 6.99
N ALA A 59 -5.77 -19.83 7.69
CA ALA A 59 -6.71 -18.87 7.12
C ALA A 59 -6.07 -17.53 6.69
N SER A 60 -4.81 -17.55 6.25
CA SER A 60 -4.16 -16.41 5.61
C SER A 60 -4.81 -16.18 4.24
N SER A 61 -5.69 -15.19 4.15
CA SER A 61 -6.39 -14.84 2.91
C SER A 61 -5.42 -14.20 1.92
N SER A 62 -5.13 -14.88 0.81
CA SER A 62 -4.45 -14.31 -0.35
C SER A 62 -5.39 -13.31 -1.04
N GLN A 63 -5.20 -12.01 -0.79
CA GLN A 63 -5.89 -10.97 -1.55
C GLN A 63 -5.22 -10.85 -2.91
N ASP A 64 -5.97 -11.08 -3.98
CA ASP A 64 -5.48 -10.82 -5.33
C ASP A 64 -5.09 -9.34 -5.47
N PRO A 65 -3.95 -9.03 -6.12
CA PRO A 65 -3.54 -7.65 -6.33
C PRO A 65 -4.58 -6.93 -7.20
N HIS A 66 -5.37 -6.05 -6.58
CA HIS A 66 -6.43 -5.31 -7.26
C HIS A 66 -5.93 -3.94 -7.71
N LEU A 67 -6.12 -3.64 -8.99
CA LEU A 67 -5.76 -2.35 -9.57
C LEU A 67 -6.72 -1.25 -9.07
N SER A 68 -6.17 -0.18 -8.52
CA SER A 68 -6.98 0.95 -8.04
C SER A 68 -7.71 1.66 -9.18
N SER A 69 -8.85 2.27 -8.85
CA SER A 69 -9.57 3.19 -9.75
C SER A 69 -8.84 4.53 -9.91
N ALA A 70 -7.97 4.89 -8.96
CA ALA A 70 -7.18 6.12 -9.04
C ALA A 70 -6.09 5.99 -10.12
N ARG A 71 -6.02 7.01 -10.98
CA ARG A 71 -5.09 7.09 -12.12
C ARG A 71 -4.23 8.33 -12.01
N VAL A 72 -2.98 8.21 -12.45
CA VAL A 72 -2.09 9.36 -12.67
C VAL A 72 -1.80 9.42 -14.17
N VAL A 73 -1.86 10.62 -14.74
CA VAL A 73 -1.55 10.84 -16.15
C VAL A 73 -0.35 11.78 -16.24
N PHE A 74 0.73 11.31 -16.86
CA PHE A 74 1.85 12.18 -17.25
C PHE A 74 1.64 12.64 -18.69
N GLN A 75 1.50 13.95 -18.85
CA GLN A 75 1.49 14.59 -20.16
C GLN A 75 2.94 14.75 -20.62
N THR A 76 3.29 14.07 -21.70
CA THR A 76 4.63 14.17 -22.29
C THR A 76 4.55 14.76 -23.70
N ASN A 77 5.67 15.22 -24.22
CA ASN A 77 5.78 15.69 -25.60
C ASN A 77 5.54 14.58 -26.64
N TYR A 78 5.51 13.31 -26.24
CA TYR A 78 5.24 12.15 -27.09
C TYR A 78 3.84 11.55 -26.87
N GLY A 79 3.01 12.19 -26.03
CA GLY A 79 1.66 11.76 -25.68
C GLY A 79 1.47 11.48 -24.19
N ASP A 80 0.26 11.10 -23.84
CA ASP A 80 -0.14 10.87 -22.46
C ASP A 80 0.21 9.44 -22.02
N ILE A 81 0.77 9.33 -20.82
CA ILE A 81 1.06 8.05 -20.17
C ILE A 81 0.20 7.94 -18.92
N GLU A 82 -0.66 6.93 -18.89
CA GLU A 82 -1.55 6.65 -17.76
C GLU A 82 -0.99 5.52 -16.88
N PHE A 83 -1.03 5.76 -15.57
CA PHE A 83 -0.56 4.84 -14.54
C PHE A 83 -1.72 4.35 -13.68
N GLY A 84 -1.69 3.04 -13.37
CA GLY A 84 -2.49 2.42 -12.33
C GLY A 84 -1.60 1.92 -11.20
N PHE A 85 -2.18 1.82 -10.01
CA PHE A 85 -1.46 1.45 -8.79
C PHE A 85 -2.15 0.28 -8.09
N PHE A 86 -1.37 -0.52 -7.37
CA PHE A 86 -1.85 -1.64 -6.55
C PHE A 86 -1.73 -1.29 -5.06
N PRO A 87 -2.70 -0.54 -4.48
CA PRO A 87 -2.64 -0.10 -3.09
C PRO A 87 -2.73 -1.28 -2.10
N SER A 88 -3.25 -2.44 -2.51
CA SER A 88 -3.22 -3.66 -1.69
C SER A 88 -1.82 -4.27 -1.58
N VAL A 89 -0.92 -3.96 -2.52
CA VAL A 89 0.44 -4.50 -2.59
C VAL A 89 1.44 -3.56 -1.95
N ALA A 90 1.35 -2.26 -2.28
CA ALA A 90 2.32 -1.25 -1.86
C ALA A 90 1.60 0.04 -1.35
N PRO A 91 0.84 -0.03 -0.26
CA PRO A 91 0.03 1.09 0.22
C PRO A 91 0.86 2.35 0.56
N GLN A 92 2.03 2.19 1.19
CA GLN A 92 2.85 3.35 1.58
C GLN A 92 3.48 4.01 0.36
N THR A 93 3.95 3.20 -0.58
CA THR A 93 4.52 3.66 -1.86
C THR A 93 3.49 4.43 -2.67
N VAL A 94 2.29 3.88 -2.80
CA VAL A 94 1.20 4.49 -3.57
C VAL A 94 0.77 5.83 -2.96
N ASP A 95 0.61 5.89 -1.64
CA ASP A 95 0.28 7.14 -0.94
C ASP A 95 1.37 8.21 -1.10
N HIS A 96 2.65 7.82 -1.03
CA HIS A 96 3.78 8.72 -1.22
C HIS A 96 3.79 9.31 -2.65
N ILE A 97 3.67 8.48 -3.67
CA ILE A 97 3.64 8.93 -5.08
C ILE A 97 2.44 9.85 -5.32
N PHE A 98 1.25 9.52 -4.82
CA PHE A 98 0.07 10.39 -4.98
C PHE A 98 0.26 11.76 -4.34
N LYS A 99 0.90 11.84 -3.16
CA LYS A 99 1.22 13.13 -2.53
C LYS A 99 2.15 13.96 -3.41
N LEU A 100 3.23 13.36 -3.91
CA LEU A 100 4.18 14.05 -4.79
C LEU A 100 3.52 14.53 -6.09
N VAL A 101 2.64 13.72 -6.69
CA VAL A 101 1.87 14.11 -7.88
C VAL A 101 0.93 15.27 -7.57
N ARG A 102 0.19 15.22 -6.47
CA ARG A 102 -0.75 16.30 -6.07
C ARG A 102 -0.05 17.61 -5.77
N LEU A 103 1.16 17.55 -5.21
CA LEU A 103 2.02 18.71 -4.99
C LEU A 103 2.67 19.23 -6.28
N GLY A 104 2.51 18.54 -7.42
CA GLY A 104 3.14 18.91 -8.68
C GLY A 104 4.66 18.70 -8.69
N CYS A 105 5.19 17.79 -7.86
CA CYS A 105 6.62 17.49 -7.77
C CYS A 105 7.17 16.91 -9.09
N TYR A 106 6.35 16.18 -9.85
CA TYR A 106 6.75 15.59 -11.14
C TYR A 106 6.66 16.56 -12.33
N ASN A 107 6.11 17.76 -12.16
CA ASN A 107 6.06 18.75 -13.23
C ASN A 107 7.47 19.15 -13.64
N THR A 108 7.75 19.21 -14.95
CA THR A 108 9.08 19.48 -15.53
C THR A 108 10.16 18.44 -15.19
N ASN A 109 9.76 17.26 -14.73
CA ASN A 109 10.68 16.13 -14.55
C ASN A 109 10.84 15.35 -15.86
N HIS A 110 11.84 14.47 -15.95
CA HIS A 110 12.18 13.74 -17.16
C HIS A 110 12.54 12.27 -16.88
N PHE A 111 12.56 11.48 -17.95
CA PHE A 111 13.12 10.13 -17.91
C PHE A 111 14.63 10.25 -18.14
N PHE A 112 15.44 10.00 -17.10
CA PHE A 112 16.90 10.12 -17.21
C PHE A 112 17.55 8.87 -17.81
N ARG A 113 16.86 7.72 -17.77
CA ARG A 113 17.33 6.45 -18.30
C ARG A 113 16.22 5.74 -19.05
N VAL A 114 16.53 5.29 -20.28
CA VAL A 114 15.63 4.49 -21.10
C VAL A 114 16.42 3.39 -21.79
N ASP A 115 16.25 2.16 -21.31
CA ASP A 115 16.86 0.96 -21.87
C ASP A 115 15.81 0.16 -22.65
N LYS A 116 15.99 0.10 -23.97
CA LYS A 116 15.06 -0.60 -24.86
C LYS A 116 14.95 -2.08 -24.47
N GLY A 117 13.73 -2.52 -24.14
CA GLY A 117 13.45 -3.90 -23.75
C GLY A 117 13.66 -4.19 -22.26
N PHE A 118 14.07 -3.20 -21.46
CA PHE A 118 14.22 -3.36 -20.03
C PHE A 118 13.36 -2.34 -19.26
N VAL A 119 13.77 -1.07 -19.19
CA VAL A 119 13.16 -0.10 -18.28
C VAL A 119 13.21 1.33 -18.81
N ALA A 120 12.19 2.13 -18.52
CA ALA A 120 12.24 3.59 -18.60
C ALA A 120 12.09 4.15 -17.18
N GLN A 121 13.10 4.86 -16.69
CA GLN A 121 13.17 5.31 -15.31
C GLN A 121 12.99 6.83 -15.20
N VAL A 122 12.07 7.23 -14.33
CA VAL A 122 11.79 8.63 -13.98
C VAL A 122 12.84 9.11 -12.98
N ALA A 123 13.39 10.30 -13.21
CA ALA A 123 14.38 10.88 -12.31
C ALA A 123 13.78 11.21 -10.96
N ASP A 124 14.60 11.19 -9.91
CA ASP A 124 14.18 11.68 -8.60
C ASP A 124 13.75 13.16 -8.68
N VAL A 125 12.62 13.52 -8.08
CA VAL A 125 12.03 14.86 -8.20
C VAL A 125 12.87 15.95 -7.54
N VAL A 126 13.79 15.61 -6.61
CA VAL A 126 14.68 16.61 -5.98
C VAL A 126 15.79 17.01 -6.96
N GLY A 127 16.31 16.06 -7.74
CA GLY A 127 17.46 16.28 -8.64
C GLY A 127 17.12 16.38 -10.14
N GLY A 128 15.95 15.88 -10.55
CA GLY A 128 15.62 15.66 -11.97
C GLY A 128 14.71 16.72 -12.60
N ARG A 129 14.01 17.54 -11.81
CA ARG A 129 13.10 18.56 -12.35
C ARG A 129 13.81 19.87 -12.65
N SER A 130 13.31 20.60 -13.65
CA SER A 130 13.85 21.92 -14.01
C SER A 130 13.23 23.07 -13.21
N ALA A 131 11.95 22.98 -12.85
CA ALA A 131 11.29 24.02 -12.09
C ALA A 131 11.74 24.02 -10.62
N PRO A 132 11.86 25.18 -9.96
CA PRO A 132 12.16 25.23 -8.54
C PRO A 132 11.06 24.53 -7.72
N MET A 133 11.42 24.08 -6.52
CA MET A 133 10.50 23.49 -5.55
C MET A 133 10.29 24.47 -4.40
N ASN A 134 9.07 24.52 -3.87
CA ASN A 134 8.80 25.19 -2.61
C ASN A 134 9.23 24.31 -1.42
N GLU A 135 9.22 24.88 -0.21
CA GLU A 135 9.67 24.18 1.00
C GLU A 135 8.88 22.90 1.30
N GLU A 136 7.57 22.91 1.05
CA GLU A 136 6.69 21.75 1.24
C GLU A 136 7.04 20.61 0.28
N GLN A 137 7.21 20.91 -1.00
CA GLN A 137 7.62 19.97 -2.03
C GLN A 137 8.97 19.34 -1.69
N ILE A 138 9.95 20.14 -1.26
CA ILE A 138 11.28 19.64 -0.88
C ILE A 138 11.17 18.71 0.33
N LYS A 139 10.39 19.09 1.33
CA LYS A 139 10.19 18.30 2.55
C LYS A 139 9.57 16.95 2.24
N GLU A 140 8.54 16.90 1.40
CA GLU A 140 7.89 15.65 1.02
C GLU A 140 8.77 14.80 0.11
N ALA A 141 9.43 15.40 -0.88
CA ALA A 141 10.27 14.67 -1.84
C ALA A 141 11.52 14.00 -1.23
N LYS A 142 12.05 14.56 -0.13
CA LYS A 142 13.20 13.97 0.57
C LYS A 142 12.85 12.80 1.47
N LYS A 143 11.55 12.55 1.73
CA LYS A 143 11.14 11.43 2.56
C LYS A 143 11.45 10.12 1.84
N THR A 144 11.85 9.14 2.63
CA THR A 144 11.97 7.77 2.15
C THR A 144 10.73 6.97 2.53
N VAL A 145 10.43 5.97 1.71
CA VAL A 145 9.35 5.00 1.92
C VAL A 145 9.96 3.69 2.42
N VAL A 146 9.26 3.03 3.34
CA VAL A 146 9.64 1.68 3.80
C VAL A 146 9.55 0.71 2.62
N GLY A 147 10.51 -0.21 2.54
CA GLY A 147 10.54 -1.22 1.47
C GLY A 147 9.33 -2.15 1.56
N GLU A 148 8.41 -2.02 0.61
CA GLU A 148 7.33 -2.96 0.37
C GLU A 148 7.79 -3.98 -0.69
N PHE A 149 7.51 -5.26 -0.49
CA PHE A 149 7.94 -6.34 -1.37
C PHE A 149 6.74 -7.19 -1.74
N SER A 150 6.71 -7.66 -2.99
CA SER A 150 5.58 -8.43 -3.50
C SER A 150 6.00 -9.54 -4.44
N ASP A 151 5.13 -10.52 -4.59
CA ASP A 151 5.27 -11.60 -5.57
C ASP A 151 4.71 -11.22 -6.95
N VAL A 152 4.36 -9.94 -7.16
CA VAL A 152 3.91 -9.44 -8.46
C VAL A 152 5.03 -9.59 -9.47
N LYS A 153 4.72 -10.22 -10.59
CA LYS A 153 5.70 -10.52 -11.64
C LYS A 153 6.10 -9.27 -12.40
N HIS A 154 7.41 -9.06 -12.53
CA HIS A 154 8.00 -7.96 -13.28
C HIS A 154 7.94 -8.20 -14.79
N VAL A 155 6.76 -7.98 -15.35
CA VAL A 155 6.49 -8.07 -16.79
C VAL A 155 6.34 -6.68 -17.41
N ARG A 156 6.38 -6.62 -18.74
CA ARG A 156 6.21 -5.37 -19.49
C ARG A 156 4.96 -4.60 -19.03
N GLY A 157 5.15 -3.35 -18.63
CA GLY A 157 4.10 -2.43 -18.22
C GLY A 157 3.89 -2.32 -16.71
N ILE A 158 4.61 -3.11 -15.90
CA ILE A 158 4.64 -2.96 -14.45
C ILE A 158 5.49 -1.75 -14.05
N LEU A 159 5.04 -1.07 -13.00
CA LEU A 159 5.78 -0.01 -12.33
C LEU A 159 6.57 -0.61 -11.19
N SER A 160 7.78 -0.13 -10.96
CA SER A 160 8.56 -0.51 -9.79
C SER A 160 9.34 0.65 -9.20
N MET A 161 9.50 0.67 -7.88
CA MET A 161 10.23 1.74 -7.19
C MET A 161 11.74 1.64 -7.36
N GLY A 162 12.35 2.78 -7.69
CA GLY A 162 13.80 2.95 -7.65
C GLY A 162 14.29 3.04 -6.20
N ARG A 163 15.39 2.35 -5.90
CA ARG A 163 16.01 2.30 -4.58
C ARG A 163 17.53 2.25 -4.68
N PHE A 164 18.20 2.51 -3.56
CA PHE A 164 19.61 2.20 -3.36
C PHE A 164 19.75 0.83 -2.66
N GLU A 165 20.89 0.58 -2.01
CA GLU A 165 21.16 -0.69 -1.32
C GLU A 165 20.26 -0.92 -0.10
N ASP A 166 19.85 0.14 0.59
CA ASP A 166 18.91 0.05 1.72
C ASP A 166 17.48 -0.16 1.21
N PRO A 167 16.77 -1.22 1.64
CA PRO A 167 15.35 -1.44 1.34
C PRO A 167 14.43 -0.23 1.60
N ASN A 168 14.76 0.59 2.60
CA ASN A 168 13.96 1.73 3.04
C ASN A 168 14.45 3.07 2.46
N SER A 169 15.19 3.02 1.35
CA SER A 169 15.77 4.20 0.68
C SER A 169 14.96 4.71 -0.50
N ALA A 170 13.83 4.09 -0.83
CA ALA A 170 12.99 4.52 -1.93
C ALA A 170 12.47 5.94 -1.67
N GLN A 171 12.65 6.85 -2.62
CA GLN A 171 12.17 8.23 -2.55
C GLN A 171 11.09 8.43 -3.62
N SER A 172 11.43 9.15 -4.70
CA SER A 172 10.45 9.53 -5.73
C SER A 172 10.73 8.98 -7.12
N SER A 173 11.90 8.35 -7.33
CA SER A 173 12.24 7.71 -8.60
C SER A 173 11.52 6.36 -8.75
N PHE A 174 10.93 6.14 -9.91
CA PHE A 174 10.31 4.87 -10.26
C PHE A 174 10.55 4.51 -11.73
N SER A 175 10.35 3.24 -12.03
CA SER A 175 10.71 2.55 -13.25
C SER A 175 9.48 1.96 -13.91
N MET A 176 9.36 2.12 -15.23
CA MET A 176 8.38 1.44 -16.06
C MET A 176 9.06 0.31 -16.82
N LEU A 177 8.61 -0.93 -16.62
CA LEU A 177 9.18 -2.06 -17.34
C LEU A 177 8.76 -2.06 -18.81
N LEU A 178 9.75 -2.04 -19.70
CA LEU A 178 9.58 -2.16 -21.14
C LEU A 178 9.69 -3.60 -21.63
N GLY A 179 10.16 -4.53 -20.78
CA GLY A 179 10.23 -5.97 -21.03
C GLY A 179 10.09 -6.78 -19.74
N ASN A 180 10.39 -8.07 -19.81
CA ASN A 180 10.33 -8.96 -18.63
C ASN A 180 11.64 -8.87 -17.84
N ALA A 181 11.53 -8.72 -16.52
CA ALA A 181 12.65 -8.59 -15.60
C ALA A 181 12.48 -9.49 -14.37
N PRO A 182 12.45 -10.83 -14.53
CA PRO A 182 12.19 -11.76 -13.43
C PRO A 182 13.25 -11.73 -12.33
N HIS A 183 14.45 -11.19 -12.62
CA HIS A 183 15.50 -10.97 -11.63
C HIS A 183 15.17 -9.88 -10.60
N LEU A 184 14.10 -9.11 -10.82
CA LEU A 184 13.60 -8.10 -9.87
C LEU A 184 12.47 -8.63 -8.97
N ASP A 185 11.89 -9.80 -9.30
CA ASP A 185 10.81 -10.41 -8.52
C ASP A 185 11.25 -10.63 -7.06
N GLY A 186 10.40 -10.25 -6.10
CA GLY A 186 10.69 -10.38 -4.66
C GLY A 186 11.76 -9.43 -4.12
N HIS A 187 12.50 -8.75 -5.00
CA HIS A 187 13.44 -7.72 -4.62
C HIS A 187 12.79 -6.34 -4.61
N VAL A 188 11.82 -6.10 -5.49
CA VAL A 188 11.14 -4.80 -5.58
C VAL A 188 9.62 -4.93 -5.67
N CYS A 189 8.91 -3.86 -5.24
CA CYS A 189 7.48 -3.68 -5.49
C CYS A 189 7.25 -2.84 -6.74
#